data_AF-A0A225UIN0-F1
#
_entry.id   AF-A0A225UIN0-F1
#
_cell.length_a   1.000
_cell.length_b   1.000
_cell.length_c   1.000
_cell.angle_alpha   90.00
_cell.angle_beta   90.00
_cell.angle_gamma   90.00
#
_symmetry.space_group_name_H-M   'P 1'
#
loop_
_entity.id
_entity.type
_entity.pdbx_description
1 polymer ?
#
loop_
_entity_poly.entity_id
_entity_poly.type
_entity_poly.pdbx_seq_one_letter_code
_entity_poly.pdbx_strand_id
1 'polypeptide(L)'
;KSDDFVKQKLNLYGLSGHALTEHTNYKLFEKFVRIKQANQLNAWKEADASTFAVWRDLGLGDINTWDDLMRAADTDAFKLYQRYADSFDNTAVIKAAFERKDVPVLTSDTSWTERIARMVNWKANEKSESYVMTTLGFDKLSPAELEANKNGKTFLVYWLLKFDNSLNVDRQNTKDILKKLMELEKMPPAEMTIMKNKDALDRDQQRTKILLKKLLGLENLSPAEMVANDKYQTYKYVYGLIKQNKIDDYTSTLLERLTPRL
;
A
#
# COMPACT_ATOMS: atom_id res chain seq x y z
N LYS A 1 -3.54 4.49 -31.49
CA LYS A 1 -4.55 5.47 -31.98
C LYS A 1 -5.21 6.12 -30.77
N SER A 2 -5.70 7.36 -30.87
CA SER A 2 -6.39 8.04 -29.76
C SER A 2 -7.83 7.54 -29.62
N ASP A 3 -8.41 7.78 -28.44
CA ASP A 3 -9.79 7.38 -28.14
C ASP A 3 -10.77 8.16 -29.02
N ASP A 4 -10.54 9.46 -29.21
CA ASP A 4 -11.36 10.30 -30.10
C ASP A 4 -11.33 9.83 -31.54
N PHE A 5 -10.16 9.42 -32.05
CA PHE A 5 -10.04 8.86 -33.40
C PHE A 5 -10.89 7.59 -33.54
N VAL A 6 -10.83 6.69 -32.56
CA VAL A 6 -11.59 5.44 -32.61
C VAL A 6 -13.08 5.70 -32.41
N LYS A 7 -13.48 6.60 -31.50
CA LYS A 7 -14.88 7.04 -31.35
C LYS A 7 -15.42 7.62 -32.64
N GLN A 8 -14.66 8.46 -33.33
CA GLN A 8 -15.05 9.01 -34.63
C GLN A 8 -15.25 7.90 -35.67
N LYS A 9 -14.34 6.93 -35.75
CA LYS A 9 -14.45 5.79 -36.69
C LYS A 9 -15.59 4.82 -36.36
N LEU A 10 -16.01 4.76 -35.10
CA LEU A 10 -17.11 3.92 -34.63
C LEU A 10 -18.45 4.66 -34.58
N ASN A 11 -18.51 5.92 -35.06
CA ASN A 11 -19.68 6.80 -34.99
C ASN A 11 -20.19 7.03 -33.55
N LEU A 12 -19.28 7.09 -32.59
CA LEU A 12 -19.55 7.36 -31.17
C LEU A 12 -19.23 8.79 -30.76
N TYR A 13 -18.71 9.61 -31.68
CA TYR A 13 -18.31 10.98 -31.40
C TYR A 13 -19.53 11.83 -31.02
N GLY A 14 -19.41 12.61 -29.94
CA GLY A 14 -20.51 13.43 -29.39
C GLY A 14 -21.53 12.64 -28.56
N LEU A 15 -21.50 11.31 -28.55
CA LEU A 15 -22.36 10.51 -27.69
C LEU A 15 -21.82 10.49 -26.25
N SER A 16 -22.72 10.53 -25.27
CA SER A 16 -22.39 10.42 -23.84
C SER A 16 -23.51 9.72 -23.07
N GLY A 17 -23.22 9.31 -21.84
CA GLY A 17 -24.18 8.63 -20.97
C GLY A 17 -24.82 7.41 -21.65
N HIS A 18 -26.14 7.28 -21.49
CA HIS A 18 -26.93 6.18 -22.03
C HIS A 18 -26.81 6.04 -23.55
N ALA A 19 -26.83 7.16 -24.28
CA ALA A 19 -26.73 7.18 -25.74
C ALA A 19 -25.40 6.61 -26.25
N LEU A 20 -24.32 6.78 -25.49
CA LEU A 20 -23.04 6.16 -25.80
C LEU A 20 -23.07 4.66 -25.46
N THR A 21 -23.51 4.29 -24.26
CA THR A 21 -23.38 2.92 -23.75
C THR A 21 -24.30 1.91 -24.45
N GLU A 22 -25.44 2.36 -24.97
CA GLU A 22 -26.37 1.50 -25.71
C GLU A 22 -26.09 1.42 -27.22
N HIS A 23 -25.19 2.25 -27.74
CA HIS A 23 -24.87 2.24 -29.15
C HIS A 23 -24.25 0.88 -29.55
N THR A 24 -24.67 0.31 -30.67
CA THR A 24 -24.25 -1.04 -31.10
C THR A 24 -22.71 -1.20 -31.20
N ASN A 25 -22.01 -0.11 -31.57
CA ASN A 25 -20.55 -0.09 -31.69
C ASN A 25 -19.81 0.18 -30.37
N TYR A 26 -20.50 0.47 -29.27
CA TYR A 26 -19.88 0.80 -27.99
C TYR A 26 -18.99 -0.34 -27.47
N LYS A 27 -19.46 -1.60 -27.60
CA LYS A 27 -18.67 -2.79 -27.22
C LYS A 27 -17.34 -2.92 -27.97
N LEU A 28 -17.26 -2.43 -29.21
CA LEU A 28 -16.01 -2.39 -29.98
C LEU A 28 -15.06 -1.34 -29.42
N PHE A 29 -15.59 -0.18 -29.01
CA PHE A 29 -14.80 0.86 -28.35
C PHE A 29 -14.28 0.38 -26.99
N GLU A 30 -15.11 -0.26 -26.17
CA GLU A 30 -14.69 -0.85 -24.90
C GLU A 30 -13.55 -1.88 -25.09
N LYS A 31 -13.68 -2.76 -26.09
CA LYS A 31 -12.63 -3.73 -26.44
C LYS A 31 -11.33 -3.02 -26.84
N PHE A 32 -11.42 -1.95 -27.64
CA PHE A 32 -10.26 -1.14 -28.01
C PHE A 32 -9.58 -0.53 -26.78
N VAL A 33 -10.34 0.11 -25.88
CA VAL A 33 -9.80 0.71 -24.65
C VAL A 33 -9.12 -0.36 -23.79
N ARG A 34 -9.75 -1.52 -23.61
CA ARG A 34 -9.16 -2.64 -22.86
C ARG A 34 -7.84 -3.12 -23.46
N ILE A 35 -7.77 -3.31 -24.78
CA ILE A 35 -6.53 -3.74 -25.46
C ILE A 35 -5.45 -2.67 -25.34
N LYS A 36 -5.80 -1.39 -25.53
CA LYS A 36 -4.88 -0.26 -25.38
C LYS A 36 -4.26 -0.23 -23.98
N GLN A 37 -5.09 -0.35 -22.94
CA GLN A 37 -4.63 -0.39 -21.54
C GLN A 37 -3.73 -1.61 -21.28
N ALA A 38 -4.11 -2.80 -21.78
CA ALA A 38 -3.29 -4.01 -21.62
C ALA A 38 -1.92 -3.87 -22.29
N ASN A 39 -1.87 -3.32 -23.51
CA ASN A 39 -0.62 -3.08 -24.23
C ASN A 39 0.26 -2.06 -23.48
N GLN A 40 -0.33 -1.00 -22.92
CA GLN A 40 0.41 -0.02 -22.11
C GLN A 40 1.02 -0.68 -20.87
N LEU A 41 0.25 -1.48 -20.14
CA LEU A 41 0.74 -2.22 -18.98
C LEU A 41 1.89 -3.16 -19.35
N ASN A 42 1.80 -3.86 -20.48
CA ASN A 42 2.85 -4.75 -20.95
C ASN A 42 4.11 -3.97 -21.33
N ALA A 43 3.98 -2.85 -22.05
CA ALA A 43 5.11 -2.00 -22.41
C ALA A 43 5.88 -1.51 -21.17
N TRP A 44 5.18 -1.03 -20.13
CA TRP A 44 5.85 -0.63 -18.89
C TRP A 44 6.49 -1.81 -18.14
N LYS A 45 5.94 -3.02 -18.24
CA LYS A 45 6.56 -4.23 -17.65
C LYS A 45 7.81 -4.66 -18.40
N GLU A 46 7.75 -4.67 -19.72
CA GLU A 46 8.88 -5.01 -20.60
C GLU A 46 10.04 -4.02 -20.44
N ALA A 47 9.72 -2.75 -20.20
CA ALA A 47 10.69 -1.70 -19.93
C ALA A 47 11.20 -1.69 -18.47
N ASP A 48 10.73 -2.60 -17.60
CA ASP A 48 11.02 -2.62 -16.16
C ASP A 48 10.81 -1.24 -15.48
N ALA A 49 9.74 -0.55 -15.89
CA ALA A 49 9.47 0.80 -15.42
C ALA A 49 9.23 0.82 -13.90
N SER A 50 9.78 1.81 -13.21
CA SER A 50 9.46 2.00 -11.79
C SER A 50 8.01 2.47 -11.63
N THR A 51 7.40 2.15 -10.49
CA THR A 51 6.06 2.64 -10.14
C THR A 51 5.99 4.18 -10.16
N PHE A 52 7.07 4.85 -9.76
CA PHE A 52 7.19 6.31 -9.86
C PHE A 52 7.21 6.82 -11.31
N ALA A 53 7.93 6.14 -12.21
CA ALA A 53 7.95 6.53 -13.63
C ALA A 53 6.56 6.41 -14.25
N VAL A 54 5.85 5.32 -13.96
CA VAL A 54 4.47 5.11 -14.43
C VAL A 54 3.49 6.13 -13.82
N TRP A 55 3.65 6.47 -12.54
CA TRP A 55 2.88 7.54 -11.90
C TRP A 55 3.01 8.87 -12.65
N ARG A 56 4.24 9.25 -13.03
CA ARG A 56 4.48 10.47 -13.80
C ARG A 56 3.97 10.39 -15.24
N ASP A 57 4.18 9.27 -15.92
CA ASP A 57 3.73 9.04 -17.30
C ASP A 57 2.19 9.16 -17.44
N LEU A 58 1.48 8.79 -16.38
CA LEU A 58 0.03 8.92 -16.27
C LEU A 58 -0.46 10.33 -15.91
N GLY A 59 0.44 11.32 -15.83
CA GLY A 59 0.09 12.70 -15.46
C GLY A 59 -0.29 12.86 -13.98
N LEU A 60 0.06 11.90 -13.12
CA LEU A 60 -0.24 11.95 -11.69
C LEU A 60 0.87 12.68 -10.91
N GLY A 61 1.96 13.09 -11.57
CA GLY A 61 3.13 13.72 -10.96
C GLY A 61 2.84 15.02 -10.20
N ASP A 62 1.77 15.73 -10.56
CA ASP A 62 1.39 17.01 -9.92
C ASP A 62 0.40 16.83 -8.75
N ILE A 63 0.00 15.59 -8.45
CA ILE A 63 -0.84 15.28 -7.29
C ILE A 63 0.01 15.40 -6.02
N ASN A 64 -0.30 16.39 -5.19
CA ASN A 64 0.46 16.71 -3.99
C ASN A 64 -0.39 16.85 -2.72
N THR A 65 -1.71 16.81 -2.84
CA THR A 65 -2.65 16.97 -1.71
C THR A 65 -3.65 15.83 -1.62
N TRP A 66 -4.32 15.72 -0.47
CA TRP A 66 -5.47 14.82 -0.31
C TRP A 66 -6.60 15.13 -1.30
N ASP A 67 -6.86 16.41 -1.57
CA ASP A 67 -7.91 16.81 -2.50
C ASP A 67 -7.56 16.43 -3.95
N ASP A 68 -6.28 16.52 -4.33
CA ASP A 68 -5.81 16.02 -5.63
C ASP A 68 -6.03 14.51 -5.74
N LEU A 69 -5.65 13.75 -4.70
CA LEU A 69 -5.87 12.30 -4.67
C LEU A 69 -7.36 11.95 -4.75
N MET A 70 -8.22 12.66 -4.02
CA MET A 70 -9.66 12.46 -4.06
C MET A 70 -10.26 12.77 -5.43
N ARG A 71 -9.78 13.81 -6.12
CA ARG A 71 -10.17 14.10 -7.50
C ARG A 71 -9.67 13.03 -8.48
N ALA A 72 -8.45 12.54 -8.29
CA ALA A 72 -7.84 11.55 -9.17
C ALA A 72 -8.39 10.13 -8.97
N ALA A 73 -8.92 9.79 -7.79
CA ALA A 73 -9.30 8.44 -7.37
C ALA A 73 -10.19 7.66 -8.37
N ASP A 74 -11.10 8.36 -9.05
CA ASP A 74 -12.03 7.74 -10.00
C ASP A 74 -11.56 7.80 -11.46
N THR A 75 -10.45 8.49 -11.73
CA THR A 75 -9.92 8.64 -13.08
C THR A 75 -9.36 7.32 -13.61
N ASP A 76 -9.41 7.13 -14.93
CA ASP A 76 -8.82 5.96 -15.58
C ASP A 76 -7.31 5.91 -15.39
N ALA A 77 -6.64 7.06 -15.30
CA ALA A 77 -5.20 7.15 -15.02
C ALA A 77 -4.86 6.55 -13.66
N PHE A 78 -5.56 6.95 -12.59
CA PHE A 78 -5.32 6.41 -11.25
C PHE A 78 -5.62 4.90 -11.16
N LYS A 79 -6.72 4.45 -11.77
CA LYS A 79 -7.07 3.02 -11.84
C LYS A 79 -6.02 2.21 -12.61
N LEU A 80 -5.49 2.77 -13.69
CA LEU A 80 -4.44 2.13 -14.49
C LEU A 80 -3.12 2.05 -13.71
N TYR A 81 -2.76 3.10 -12.97
CA TYR A 81 -1.65 3.08 -12.03
C TYR A 81 -1.80 1.97 -10.98
N GLN A 82 -2.97 1.85 -10.34
CA GLN A 82 -3.23 0.82 -9.33
C GLN A 82 -3.02 -0.59 -9.90
N ARG A 83 -3.54 -0.87 -11.09
CA ARG A 83 -3.33 -2.15 -11.78
C ARG A 83 -1.85 -2.43 -12.06
N TYR A 84 -1.10 -1.41 -12.47
CA TYR A 84 0.33 -1.56 -12.70
C TYR A 84 1.08 -1.84 -11.40
N ALA A 85 0.87 -1.02 -10.36
CA ALA A 85 1.51 -1.16 -9.06
C ALA A 85 1.21 -2.52 -8.41
N ASP A 86 -0.02 -3.02 -8.54
CA ASP A 86 -0.39 -4.36 -8.08
C ASP A 86 0.43 -5.45 -8.79
N SER A 87 0.47 -5.40 -10.12
CA SER A 87 1.22 -6.37 -10.91
C SER A 87 2.73 -6.30 -10.66
N PHE A 88 3.26 -5.11 -10.46
CA PHE A 88 4.67 -4.87 -10.17
C PHE A 88 5.05 -5.51 -8.84
N ASP A 89 4.31 -5.21 -7.77
CA ASP A 89 4.55 -5.76 -6.44
C ASP A 89 4.38 -7.28 -6.40
N ASN A 90 3.30 -7.82 -7.00
CA ASN A 90 3.07 -9.26 -7.04
C ASN A 90 4.24 -9.99 -7.72
N THR A 91 4.70 -9.45 -8.85
CA THR A 91 5.81 -10.01 -9.61
C THR A 91 7.09 -9.98 -8.80
N ALA A 92 7.36 -8.88 -8.11
CA ALA A 92 8.52 -8.74 -7.25
C ALA A 92 8.50 -9.73 -6.08
N VAL A 93 7.36 -9.87 -5.39
CA VAL A 93 7.20 -10.82 -4.27
C VAL A 93 7.37 -12.27 -4.74
N ILE A 94 6.81 -12.63 -5.90
CA ILE A 94 6.99 -13.97 -6.50
C ILE A 94 8.48 -14.20 -6.84
N LYS A 95 9.13 -13.25 -7.52
CA LYS A 95 10.55 -13.36 -7.85
C LYS A 95 11.43 -13.44 -6.59
N ALA A 96 11.08 -12.74 -5.52
CA ALA A 96 11.81 -12.87 -4.26
C ALA A 96 11.68 -14.27 -3.66
N ALA A 97 10.48 -14.86 -3.72
CA ALA A 97 10.24 -16.21 -3.21
C ALA A 97 10.95 -17.31 -4.03
N PHE A 98 10.99 -17.20 -5.36
CA PHE A 98 11.51 -18.26 -6.24
C PHE A 98 12.94 -18.01 -6.76
N GLU A 99 13.30 -16.76 -7.04
CA GLU A 99 14.57 -16.38 -7.68
C GLU A 99 15.54 -15.69 -6.71
N ARG A 100 15.18 -15.53 -5.43
CA ARG A 100 15.96 -14.82 -4.40
C ARG A 100 16.33 -13.38 -4.80
N LYS A 101 15.49 -12.74 -5.62
CA LYS A 101 15.63 -11.33 -6.01
C LYS A 101 15.09 -10.39 -4.94
N ASP A 102 15.51 -9.13 -5.01
CA ASP A 102 14.99 -8.12 -4.12
C ASP A 102 13.60 -7.64 -4.51
N VAL A 103 12.78 -7.39 -3.48
CA VAL A 103 11.49 -6.74 -3.65
C VAL A 103 11.76 -5.24 -3.62
N PRO A 104 11.25 -4.46 -4.59
CA PRO A 104 11.36 -3.01 -4.55
C PRO A 104 10.73 -2.49 -3.27
N VAL A 105 11.54 -1.79 -2.49
CA VAL A 105 11.12 -1.19 -1.21
C VAL A 105 10.79 0.28 -1.44
N LEU A 106 9.72 0.76 -0.80
CA LEU A 106 9.46 2.21 -0.76
C LEU A 106 10.62 2.89 -0.03
N THR A 107 11.31 3.79 -0.72
CA THR A 107 12.50 4.48 -0.21
C THR A 107 12.12 5.81 0.46
N SER A 108 13.12 6.50 1.04
CA SER A 108 12.95 7.87 1.54
C SER A 108 12.44 8.85 0.47
N ASP A 109 12.80 8.59 -0.78
CA ASP A 109 12.52 9.45 -1.93
C ASP A 109 11.17 9.13 -2.58
N THR A 110 10.53 8.02 -2.18
CA THR A 110 9.14 7.73 -2.57
C THR A 110 8.25 8.86 -2.09
N SER A 111 7.57 9.50 -3.05
CA SER A 111 6.66 10.60 -2.76
C SER A 111 5.56 10.18 -1.79
N TRP A 112 5.08 11.14 -0.98
CA TRP A 112 3.99 10.90 -0.06
C TRP A 112 2.73 10.38 -0.79
N THR A 113 2.38 10.95 -1.94
CA THR A 113 1.19 10.56 -2.71
C THR A 113 1.31 9.16 -3.30
N GLU A 114 2.47 8.77 -3.80
CA GLU A 114 2.71 7.41 -4.27
C GLU A 114 2.53 6.40 -3.12
N ARG A 115 3.07 6.70 -1.94
CA ARG A 115 2.94 5.85 -0.75
C ARG A 115 1.48 5.69 -0.33
N ILE A 116 0.69 6.77 -0.35
CA ILE A 116 -0.76 6.69 -0.14
C ILE A 116 -1.41 5.81 -1.21
N ALA A 117 -1.11 6.02 -2.49
CA ALA A 117 -1.70 5.24 -3.58
C ALA A 117 -1.37 3.74 -3.47
N ARG A 118 -0.16 3.39 -3.02
CA ARG A 118 0.24 2.01 -2.73
C ARG A 118 -0.57 1.40 -1.58
N MET A 119 -0.77 2.12 -0.48
CA MET A 119 -1.63 1.65 0.62
C MET A 119 -3.09 1.46 0.19
N VAL A 120 -3.63 2.38 -0.62
CA VAL A 120 -4.97 2.24 -1.20
C VAL A 120 -5.05 0.97 -2.04
N ASN A 121 -4.05 0.74 -2.90
CA ASN A 121 -3.99 -0.47 -3.72
C ASN A 121 -3.92 -1.74 -2.87
N TRP A 122 -3.11 -1.77 -1.81
CA TRP A 122 -3.00 -2.93 -0.92
C TRP A 122 -4.31 -3.21 -0.15
N LYS A 123 -5.05 -2.17 0.26
CA LYS A 123 -6.36 -2.33 0.91
C LYS A 123 -7.41 -2.81 -0.09
N ALA A 124 -7.52 -2.17 -1.25
CA ALA A 124 -8.51 -2.49 -2.27
C ALA A 124 -8.35 -3.91 -2.85
N ASN A 125 -7.13 -4.44 -2.87
CA ASN A 125 -6.83 -5.81 -3.32
C ASN A 125 -6.59 -6.78 -2.16
N GLU A 126 -7.00 -6.42 -0.94
CA GLU A 126 -6.97 -7.28 0.26
C GLU A 126 -5.62 -7.94 0.55
N LYS A 127 -4.50 -7.25 0.26
CA LYS A 127 -3.17 -7.83 0.43
C LYS A 127 -2.96 -8.33 1.86
N SER A 128 -2.18 -9.40 2.04
CA SER A 128 -1.90 -9.91 3.38
C SER A 128 -0.90 -9.01 4.11
N GLU A 129 -0.90 -9.08 5.44
CA GLU A 129 0.10 -8.39 6.26
C GLU A 129 1.50 -8.86 5.89
N SER A 130 1.70 -10.16 5.67
CA SER A 130 2.99 -10.72 5.23
C SER A 130 3.47 -10.12 3.90
N TYR A 131 2.56 -9.98 2.93
CA TYR A 131 2.86 -9.35 1.64
C TYR A 131 3.32 -7.91 1.82
N VAL A 132 2.60 -7.13 2.64
CA VAL A 132 2.95 -5.73 2.88
C VAL A 132 4.26 -5.61 3.66
N MET A 133 4.51 -6.45 4.66
CA MET A 133 5.80 -6.47 5.37
C MET A 133 6.97 -6.77 4.42
N THR A 134 6.82 -7.76 3.53
CA THR A 134 7.84 -8.11 2.54
C THR A 134 8.09 -6.98 1.53
N THR A 135 7.03 -6.35 1.01
CA THR A 135 7.18 -5.19 0.10
C THR A 135 7.77 -3.95 0.77
N LEU A 136 7.61 -3.83 2.09
CA LEU A 136 8.25 -2.79 2.90
C LEU A 136 9.66 -3.17 3.38
N GLY A 137 10.16 -4.35 3.01
CA GLY A 137 11.52 -4.79 3.25
C GLY A 137 11.81 -5.19 4.70
N PHE A 138 10.81 -5.64 5.47
CA PHE A 138 10.99 -5.96 6.89
C PHE A 138 11.90 -7.17 7.14
N ASP A 139 12.03 -8.07 6.16
CA ASP A 139 12.96 -9.19 6.19
C ASP A 139 14.42 -8.77 5.89
N LYS A 140 14.63 -7.58 5.34
CA LYS A 140 15.92 -7.16 4.75
C LYS A 140 16.54 -5.98 5.47
N LEU A 141 15.72 -4.99 5.80
CA LEU A 141 16.16 -3.72 6.33
C LEU A 141 16.32 -3.75 7.85
N SER A 142 17.32 -3.01 8.32
CA SER A 142 17.51 -2.70 9.73
C SER A 142 16.43 -1.73 10.23
N PRO A 143 16.19 -1.65 11.56
CA PRO A 143 15.25 -0.68 12.12
C PRO A 143 15.54 0.78 11.74
N ALA A 144 16.82 1.15 11.62
CA ALA A 144 17.21 2.50 11.24
C ALA A 144 16.81 2.83 9.79
N GLU A 145 16.99 1.88 8.87
CA GLU A 145 16.57 2.03 7.48
C GLU A 145 15.05 2.09 7.35
N LEU A 146 14.32 1.26 8.11
CA LEU A 146 12.85 1.23 8.17
C LEU A 146 12.25 2.54 8.71
N GLU A 147 12.95 3.20 9.62
CA GLU A 147 12.57 4.52 10.12
C GLU A 147 12.86 5.59 9.07
N ALA A 148 14.07 5.59 8.50
CA ALA A 148 14.51 6.56 7.51
C ALA A 148 13.61 6.58 6.26
N ASN A 149 13.18 5.41 5.79
CA ASN A 149 12.27 5.28 4.64
C ASN A 149 10.78 5.33 5.01
N LYS A 150 10.44 5.53 6.30
CA LYS A 150 9.08 5.62 6.84
C LYS A 150 8.23 4.35 6.66
N ASN A 151 8.85 3.20 6.42
CA ASN A 151 8.14 1.94 6.19
C ASN A 151 7.48 1.40 7.46
N GLY A 152 8.06 1.65 8.64
CA GLY A 152 7.41 1.35 9.92
C GLY A 152 6.05 2.07 10.04
N LYS A 153 6.03 3.40 9.86
CA LYS A 153 4.79 4.20 9.87
C LYS A 153 3.79 3.72 8.81
N THR A 154 4.28 3.45 7.60
CA THR A 154 3.45 2.97 6.48
C THR A 154 2.73 1.66 6.85
N PHE A 155 3.46 0.71 7.44
CA PHE A 155 2.88 -0.55 7.87
C PHE A 155 1.85 -0.37 8.99
N LEU A 156 2.13 0.47 9.99
CA LEU A 156 1.18 0.74 11.08
C LEU A 156 -0.14 1.30 10.55
N VAL A 157 -0.08 2.29 9.66
CA VAL A 157 -1.28 2.90 9.07
C VAL A 157 -2.04 1.89 8.20
N TYR A 158 -1.34 1.11 7.39
CA TYR A 158 -1.94 0.03 6.63
C TYR A 158 -2.62 -1.02 7.54
N TRP A 159 -1.95 -1.42 8.63
CA TRP A 159 -2.46 -2.40 9.57
C TRP A 159 -3.77 -1.91 10.22
N LEU A 160 -3.80 -0.66 10.71
CA LEU A 160 -5.01 -0.04 11.25
C LEU A 160 -6.13 0.02 10.20
N LEU A 161 -5.81 0.43 8.96
CA LEU A 161 -6.77 0.48 7.85
C LEU A 161 -7.32 -0.91 7.48
N LYS A 162 -6.47 -1.94 7.52
CA LYS A 162 -6.87 -3.31 7.20
C LYS A 162 -7.92 -3.82 8.17
N PHE A 163 -7.71 -3.57 9.47
CA PHE A 163 -8.57 -4.05 10.55
C PHE A 163 -9.63 -3.02 11.00
N ASP A 164 -9.79 -1.92 10.26
CA ASP A 164 -10.88 -1.00 10.49
C ASP A 164 -12.20 -1.55 9.92
N ASN A 165 -13.06 -2.02 10.82
CA ASN A 165 -14.38 -2.57 10.51
C ASN A 165 -15.41 -1.53 10.06
N SER A 166 -15.10 -0.22 10.09
CA SER A 166 -16.00 0.84 9.57
C SER A 166 -16.04 0.89 8.04
N LEU A 167 -15.05 0.30 7.37
CA LEU A 167 -15.03 0.15 5.91
C LEU A 167 -15.80 -1.12 5.52
N ASN A 168 -17.08 -0.95 5.21
CA ASN A 168 -17.98 -2.07 4.86
C ASN A 168 -17.45 -2.88 3.65
N VAL A 169 -17.48 -4.20 3.73
CA VAL A 169 -16.76 -5.12 2.83
C VAL A 169 -17.35 -5.14 1.42
N ASP A 170 -18.64 -4.87 1.28
CA ASP A 170 -19.37 -5.15 0.04
C ASP A 170 -19.22 -4.06 -1.05
N ARG A 171 -18.67 -2.87 -0.74
CA ARG A 171 -18.54 -1.73 -1.67
C ARG A 171 -17.41 -0.75 -1.33
N GLN A 172 -16.18 -1.22 -1.10
CA GLN A 172 -15.06 -0.29 -0.89
C GLN A 172 -14.67 0.40 -2.19
N ASN A 173 -15.08 1.66 -2.37
CA ASN A 173 -14.54 2.49 -3.45
C ASN A 173 -13.23 3.17 -2.99
N THR A 174 -12.38 3.53 -3.95
CA THR A 174 -11.07 4.14 -3.73
C THR A 174 -11.14 5.39 -2.83
N LYS A 175 -12.21 6.18 -2.94
CA LYS A 175 -12.40 7.43 -2.18
C LYS A 175 -12.66 7.18 -0.71
N ASP A 176 -13.43 6.15 -0.35
CA ASP A 176 -13.69 5.79 1.04
C ASP A 176 -12.40 5.34 1.74
N ILE A 177 -11.58 4.55 1.04
CA ILE A 177 -10.26 4.13 1.53
C ILE A 177 -9.35 5.36 1.72
N LEU A 178 -9.31 6.27 0.75
CA LEU A 178 -8.52 7.51 0.84
C LEU A 178 -8.97 8.39 2.02
N LYS A 179 -10.28 8.58 2.21
CA LYS A 179 -10.81 9.33 3.35
C LYS A 179 -10.37 8.71 4.67
N LYS A 180 -10.41 7.38 4.77
CA LYS A 180 -9.98 6.70 5.98
C LYS A 180 -8.48 6.80 6.23
N LEU A 181 -7.67 6.68 5.18
CA LEU A 181 -6.23 6.92 5.27
C LEU A 181 -5.90 8.35 5.69
N MET A 182 -6.67 9.34 5.23
CA MET A 182 -6.52 10.73 5.65
C MET A 182 -6.78 10.91 7.15
N GLU A 183 -7.82 10.27 7.69
CA GLU A 183 -8.10 10.27 9.13
C GLU A 183 -6.95 9.64 9.91
N LEU A 184 -6.47 8.47 9.48
CA LEU A 184 -5.39 7.75 10.15
C LEU A 184 -4.05 8.51 10.09
N GLU A 185 -3.67 9.10 8.95
CA GLU A 185 -2.40 9.84 8.82
C GLU A 185 -2.37 11.13 9.65
N LYS A 186 -3.53 11.75 9.86
CA LYS A 186 -3.67 12.97 10.69
C LYS A 186 -3.86 12.67 12.18
N MET A 187 -4.02 11.39 12.54
CA MET A 187 -4.31 10.98 13.91
C MET A 187 -3.11 11.20 14.84
N PRO A 188 -3.30 11.82 16.02
CA PRO A 188 -2.25 11.92 17.03
C PRO A 188 -1.76 10.54 17.52
N PRO A 189 -0.49 10.39 17.93
CA PRO A 189 0.04 9.12 18.44
C PRO A 189 -0.74 8.53 19.63
N ALA A 190 -1.31 9.38 20.49
CA ALA A 190 -2.14 8.97 21.61
C ALA A 190 -3.43 8.27 21.15
N GLU A 191 -4.11 8.85 20.15
CA GLU A 191 -5.33 8.28 19.57
C GLU A 191 -5.03 6.98 18.80
N MET A 192 -3.92 6.90 18.06
CA MET A 192 -3.47 5.66 17.45
C MET A 192 -3.24 4.56 18.50
N THR A 193 -2.70 4.92 19.67
CA THR A 193 -2.52 3.99 20.78
C THR A 193 -3.84 3.49 21.32
N ILE A 194 -4.84 4.37 21.49
CA ILE A 194 -6.21 3.98 21.86
C ILE A 194 -6.81 3.02 20.83
N MET A 195 -6.62 3.28 19.52
CA MET A 195 -7.11 2.38 18.48
C MET A 195 -6.49 0.99 18.56
N LYS A 196 -5.17 0.88 18.74
CA LYS A 196 -4.47 -0.42 18.90
C LYS A 196 -4.96 -1.21 20.10
N ASN A 197 -5.32 -0.51 21.18
CA ASN A 197 -5.78 -1.09 22.43
C ASN A 197 -7.25 -1.53 22.44
N LYS A 198 -7.97 -1.43 21.31
CA LYS A 198 -9.31 -2.01 21.20
C LYS A 198 -9.23 -3.54 21.27
N ASP A 199 -10.01 -4.15 22.14
CA ASP A 199 -10.07 -5.62 22.32
C ASP A 199 -10.31 -6.38 21.01
N ALA A 200 -11.06 -5.77 20.09
CA ALA A 200 -11.33 -6.32 18.76
C ALA A 200 -10.04 -6.63 17.96
N LEU A 201 -8.92 -5.96 18.26
CA LEU A 201 -7.65 -6.10 17.56
C LEU A 201 -6.66 -7.06 18.23
N ASP A 202 -6.94 -7.61 19.41
CA ASP A 202 -5.99 -8.53 20.08
C ASP A 202 -5.73 -9.78 19.22
N ARG A 203 -6.79 -10.37 18.65
CA ARG A 203 -6.66 -11.50 17.71
C ARG A 203 -5.81 -11.15 16.49
N ASP A 204 -6.01 -9.97 15.93
CA ASP A 204 -5.28 -9.49 14.76
C ASP A 204 -3.81 -9.21 15.08
N GLN A 205 -3.53 -8.68 16.28
CA GLN A 205 -2.18 -8.49 16.78
C GLN A 205 -1.45 -9.84 16.98
N GLN A 206 -2.09 -10.84 17.60
CA GLN A 206 -1.47 -12.17 17.77
C GLN A 206 -1.22 -12.84 16.42
N ARG A 207 -2.17 -12.75 15.49
CA ARG A 207 -1.98 -13.23 14.11
C ARG A 207 -0.78 -12.54 13.46
N THR A 208 -0.70 -11.21 13.53
CA THR A 208 0.38 -10.44 12.92
C THR A 208 1.74 -10.75 13.55
N LYS A 209 1.78 -10.99 14.87
CA LYS A 209 2.97 -11.44 15.60
C LYS A 209 3.50 -12.77 15.06
N ILE A 210 2.62 -13.74 14.80
CA ILE A 210 2.99 -15.05 14.24
C ILE A 210 3.55 -14.86 12.82
N LEU A 211 2.87 -14.08 11.98
CA LEU A 211 3.32 -13.78 10.61
C LEU A 211 4.70 -13.12 10.60
N LEU A 212 4.95 -12.17 11.50
CA LEU A 212 6.24 -11.49 11.60
C LEU A 212 7.36 -12.43 12.05
N LYS A 213 7.09 -13.32 13.02
CA LYS A 213 8.07 -14.35 13.41
C LYS A 213 8.42 -15.26 12.24
N LYS A 214 7.43 -15.68 11.46
CA LYS A 214 7.63 -16.49 10.27
C LYS A 214 8.48 -15.79 9.22
N LEU A 215 8.12 -14.54 8.90
CA LEU A 215 8.85 -13.72 7.93
C LEU A 215 10.32 -13.57 8.30
N LEU A 216 10.63 -13.44 9.59
CA LEU A 216 11.98 -13.23 10.10
C LEU A 216 12.72 -14.52 10.47
N GLY A 217 12.13 -15.70 10.25
CA GLY A 217 12.74 -16.98 10.62
C GLY A 217 12.87 -17.22 12.13
N LEU A 218 12.03 -16.57 12.96
CA LEU A 218 12.08 -16.61 14.43
C LEU A 218 11.04 -17.56 15.06
N GLU A 219 10.21 -18.21 14.26
CA GLU A 219 9.03 -18.96 14.73
C GLU A 219 9.34 -20.19 15.58
N ASN A 220 10.45 -20.88 15.29
CA ASN A 220 10.87 -22.11 15.96
C ASN A 220 12.02 -21.91 16.95
N LEU A 221 12.45 -20.66 17.16
CA LEU A 221 13.55 -20.35 18.07
C LEU A 221 13.07 -20.28 19.52
N SER A 222 13.88 -20.78 20.44
CA SER A 222 13.71 -20.51 21.87
C SER A 222 13.87 -19.00 22.16
N PRO A 223 13.41 -18.50 23.32
CA PRO A 223 13.58 -17.10 23.68
C PRO A 223 15.04 -16.63 23.65
N ALA A 224 15.99 -17.46 24.07
CA ALA A 224 17.41 -17.12 24.08
C ALA A 224 17.98 -17.05 22.65
N GLU A 225 17.66 -18.04 21.80
CA GLU A 225 18.08 -18.05 20.39
C GLU A 225 17.47 -16.89 19.61
N MET A 226 16.21 -16.56 19.89
CA MET A 226 15.55 -15.42 19.29
C MET A 226 16.25 -14.12 19.65
N VAL A 227 16.66 -13.91 20.91
CA VAL A 227 17.38 -12.68 21.32
C VAL A 227 18.76 -12.58 20.66
N ALA A 228 19.43 -13.70 20.42
CA ALA A 228 20.73 -13.75 19.75
C ALA A 228 20.64 -13.59 18.21
N ASN A 229 19.45 -13.71 17.62
CA ASN A 229 19.25 -13.60 16.18
C ASN A 229 19.35 -12.15 15.69
N ASP A 230 20.00 -11.93 14.55
CA ASP A 230 20.21 -10.61 13.94
C ASP A 230 18.90 -9.89 13.58
N LYS A 231 17.84 -10.65 13.24
CA LYS A 231 16.51 -10.12 12.91
C LYS A 231 15.67 -9.77 14.13
N TYR A 232 16.14 -10.04 15.35
CA TYR A 232 15.37 -9.77 16.56
C TYR A 232 15.09 -8.29 16.79
N GLN A 233 16.02 -7.41 16.44
CA GLN A 233 15.79 -5.97 16.58
C GLN A 233 14.70 -5.47 15.62
N THR A 234 14.67 -6.00 14.39
CA THR A 234 13.60 -5.73 13.44
C THR A 234 12.26 -6.28 13.94
N TYR A 235 12.24 -7.50 14.51
CA TYR A 235 11.05 -8.04 15.17
C TYR A 235 10.52 -7.11 16.27
N LYS A 236 11.39 -6.68 17.19
CA LYS A 236 11.02 -5.78 18.30
C LYS A 236 10.49 -4.45 17.79
N TYR A 237 11.15 -3.86 16.80
CA TYR A 237 10.74 -2.60 16.20
C TYR A 237 9.35 -2.73 15.59
N VAL A 238 9.16 -3.65 14.64
CA VAL A 238 7.90 -3.81 13.90
C VAL A 238 6.77 -4.25 14.81
N TYR A 239 7.00 -5.24 15.68
CA TYR A 239 5.97 -5.69 16.61
C TYR A 239 5.59 -4.56 17.59
N GLY A 240 6.55 -3.77 18.04
CA GLY A 240 6.31 -2.61 18.91
C GLY A 240 5.40 -1.55 18.30
N LEU A 241 5.33 -1.44 16.96
CA LEU A 241 4.42 -0.50 16.29
C LEU A 241 2.95 -0.86 16.54
N ILE A 242 2.62 -2.14 16.44
CA ILE A 242 1.25 -2.67 16.52
C ILE A 242 0.89 -3.23 17.90
N LYS A 243 1.90 -3.47 18.76
CA LYS A 243 1.68 -4.05 20.08
C LYS A 243 0.77 -3.12 20.90
N GLN A 244 -0.24 -3.72 21.54
CA GLN A 244 -0.96 -3.07 22.62
C GLN A 244 0.00 -2.64 23.73
N ASN A 245 -0.09 -1.37 24.10
CA ASN A 245 0.60 -0.87 25.27
C ASN A 245 -0.42 -0.85 26.40
N LYS A 246 -0.17 -1.63 27.47
CA LYS A 246 -0.88 -1.38 28.73
C LYS A 246 -0.63 0.08 29.08
N ILE A 247 -1.69 0.82 29.38
CA ILE A 247 -1.67 2.29 29.54
C ILE A 247 -0.57 2.73 30.53
N ASP A 248 -0.22 1.86 31.48
CA ASP A 248 0.80 2.10 32.52
C ASP A 248 2.27 2.10 32.02
N ASP A 249 2.58 1.54 30.84
CA ASP A 249 3.96 1.44 30.31
C ASP A 249 4.39 2.65 29.46
N TYR A 250 3.47 3.56 29.11
CA TYR A 250 3.68 4.58 28.07
C TYR A 250 4.50 5.80 28.52
N THR A 251 4.62 6.06 29.83
CA THR A 251 5.34 7.24 30.34
C THR A 251 6.85 7.11 30.27
N SER A 252 7.41 5.90 30.08
CA SER A 252 8.87 5.70 30.16
C SER A 252 9.57 5.60 28.80
N THR A 253 9.00 4.87 27.84
CA THR A 253 9.77 4.46 26.63
C THR A 253 9.71 5.43 25.45
N LEU A 254 8.71 6.32 25.38
CA LEU A 254 8.63 7.32 24.31
C LEU A 254 9.49 8.56 24.63
N LEU A 255 9.57 8.96 25.91
CA LEU A 255 10.42 10.06 26.38
C LEU A 255 11.91 9.72 26.21
N GLU A 256 12.33 8.48 26.53
CA GLU A 256 13.73 8.05 26.34
C GLU A 256 14.20 8.04 24.88
N ARG A 257 13.29 7.92 23.90
CA ARG A 257 13.64 7.90 22.47
C ARG A 257 13.60 9.27 21.80
N LEU A 258 12.94 10.25 22.41
CA LEU A 258 12.78 11.61 21.86
C LEU A 258 13.64 12.65 22.56
N THR A 259 14.36 12.28 23.63
CA THR A 259 15.33 13.19 24.24
C THR A 259 16.67 12.99 23.53
N PRO A 260 17.25 14.03 22.89
CA PRO A 260 18.65 13.95 22.46
C PRO A 260 19.49 13.68 23.70
N ARG A 261 20.32 12.64 23.66
CA ARG A 261 21.32 12.42 24.71
C ARG A 261 22.33 13.57 24.60
N LEU A 262 22.26 14.50 25.55
CA LEU A 262 23.28 15.52 25.80
C LEU A 262 24.55 14.86 26.35
#